data_AF-A0AAE2CN95-F1
#
_entry.id   AF-A0AAE2CN95-F1
#
_cell.length_a   1.000
_cell.length_b   1.000
_cell.length_c   1.000
_cell.angle_alpha   90.00
_cell.angle_beta   90.00
_cell.angle_gamma   90.00
#
_symmetry.space_group_name_H-M   'P 1'
#
loop_
_entity.id
_entity.type
_entity.pdbx_description
1 polymer ?
#
loop_
_entity_poly.entity_id
_entity_poly.type
_entity_poly.pdbx_seq_one_letter_code
_entity_poly.pdbx_strand_id
1 'polypeptide(L)'
;MTLSTIPPHLIQLLQYRRAIVIRAKTRLELECPDIVSCFDIFAEATRDLVSMVGGPYYTILLGRRDNIESRATNVEGHIAKPDMMLTHIIDLFAAKGFNVHEMVALTGAHTIGFSHCSEFANRIFNFSKKQDHDPTMNPDYAHVEEALQELQDPNPKS
;
A
#
# COMPACT_ATOMS: atom_id res chain seq x y z
N MET A 1 3.56 -18.20 10.90
CA MET A 1 4.85 -17.82 11.52
C MET A 1 4.56 -17.35 12.93
N THR A 2 5.04 -18.07 13.94
CA THR A 2 4.81 -17.72 15.35
C THR A 2 5.79 -16.61 15.77
N LEU A 3 5.32 -15.67 16.60
CA LEU A 3 6.06 -14.49 17.06
C LEU A 3 7.28 -14.82 17.96
N SER A 4 7.53 -16.09 18.29
CA SER A 4 8.56 -16.46 19.28
C SER A 4 9.97 -16.65 18.71
N THR A 5 10.19 -16.44 17.42
CA THR A 5 11.51 -16.64 16.78
C THR A 5 12.17 -15.35 16.30
N ILE A 6 11.61 -14.18 16.62
CA ILE A 6 12.12 -12.88 16.16
C ILE A 6 12.94 -12.20 17.27
N PRO A 7 14.18 -11.75 17.00
CA PRO A 7 15.01 -11.04 17.98
C PRO A 7 14.31 -9.80 18.56
N PRO A 8 14.48 -9.48 19.87
CA PRO A 8 13.79 -8.35 20.53
C PRO A 8 13.95 -7.00 19.83
N HIS A 9 15.12 -6.74 19.21
CA HIS A 9 15.38 -5.51 18.47
C HIS A 9 14.62 -5.45 17.12
N LEU A 10 14.32 -6.60 16.51
CA LEU A 10 13.48 -6.68 15.32
C LEU A 10 11.99 -6.56 15.66
N ILE A 11 11.59 -7.00 16.87
CA ILE A 11 10.22 -6.85 17.38
C ILE A 11 9.85 -5.36 17.51
N GLN A 12 10.76 -4.51 18.00
CA GLN A 12 10.54 -3.07 18.16
C GLN A 12 10.22 -2.37 16.82
N LEU A 13 10.94 -2.72 15.75
CA LEU A 13 10.76 -2.11 14.41
C LEU A 13 9.48 -2.61 13.70
N LEU A 14 9.09 -3.86 13.91
CA LEU A 14 7.84 -4.42 13.37
C LEU A 14 6.60 -3.98 14.16
N GLN A 15 6.73 -3.72 15.47
CA GLN A 15 5.64 -3.19 16.30
C GLN A 15 5.28 -1.74 15.98
N TYR A 16 6.24 -0.91 15.53
CA TYR A 16 5.98 0.51 15.28
C TYR A 16 4.94 0.76 14.17
N ARG A 17 4.90 -0.06 13.11
CA ARG A 17 3.91 0.11 12.03
C ARG A 17 2.49 -0.31 12.44
N ARG A 18 2.35 -1.32 13.32
CA ARG A 18 1.05 -1.78 13.84
C ARG A 18 0.58 -0.96 15.06
N ALA A 19 1.44 -0.08 15.59
CA ALA A 19 1.19 0.61 16.85
C ALA A 19 0.00 1.59 16.79
N ILE A 20 -0.29 2.19 15.63
CA ILE A 20 -1.31 3.25 15.54
C ILE A 20 -2.71 2.68 15.76
N VAL A 21 -3.08 1.61 15.05
CA VAL A 21 -4.41 0.99 15.14
C VAL A 21 -4.64 0.40 16.54
N ILE A 22 -3.63 -0.26 17.11
CA ILE A 22 -3.70 -0.81 18.47
C ILE A 22 -3.94 0.31 19.47
N ARG A 23 -3.17 1.41 19.40
CA ARG A 23 -3.35 2.56 20.30
C ARG A 23 -4.73 3.19 20.19
N ALA A 24 -5.23 3.38 18.96
CA ALA A 24 -6.57 3.92 18.73
C ALA A 24 -7.65 3.00 19.33
N LYS A 25 -7.58 1.70 19.04
CA LYS A 25 -8.51 0.70 19.59
C LYS A 25 -8.45 0.65 21.12
N THR A 26 -7.26 0.63 21.72
CA THR A 26 -7.12 0.63 23.19
C THR A 26 -7.74 1.87 23.83
N ARG A 27 -7.56 3.07 23.25
CA ARG A 27 -8.21 4.29 23.75
C ARG A 27 -9.73 4.20 23.65
N LEU A 28 -10.24 3.78 22.50
CA LEU A 28 -11.68 3.64 22.27
C LEU A 28 -12.30 2.59 23.21
N GLU A 29 -11.62 1.48 23.50
CA GLU A 29 -12.12 0.48 24.45
C GLU A 29 -12.16 0.99 25.89
N LEU A 30 -11.31 1.94 26.28
CA LEU A 30 -11.36 2.57 27.60
C LEU A 30 -12.54 3.53 27.74
N GLU A 31 -12.98 4.14 26.63
CA GLU A 31 -14.05 5.14 26.60
C GLU A 31 -15.43 4.53 26.28
N CYS A 32 -15.46 3.57 25.36
CA CYS A 32 -16.67 2.91 24.84
C CYS A 32 -16.40 1.42 24.56
N PRO A 33 -16.43 0.56 25.60
CA PRO A 33 -16.13 -0.86 25.48
C PRO A 33 -17.03 -1.59 24.46
N ASP A 34 -16.41 -2.37 23.58
CA ASP A 34 -17.08 -3.24 22.58
C ASP A 34 -18.00 -2.51 21.58
N ILE A 35 -17.81 -1.20 21.36
CA ILE A 35 -18.63 -0.41 20.43
C ILE A 35 -18.00 -0.25 19.04
N VAL A 36 -16.73 0.14 18.98
CA VAL A 36 -16.10 0.58 17.71
C VAL A 36 -15.30 -0.55 17.06
N SER A 37 -15.61 -0.93 15.82
CA SER A 37 -14.87 -1.98 15.10
C SER A 37 -13.49 -1.51 14.64
N CYS A 38 -12.56 -2.45 14.47
CA CYS A 38 -11.25 -2.15 13.89
C CYS A 38 -11.37 -1.65 12.43
N PHE A 39 -12.34 -2.15 11.67
CA PHE A 39 -12.59 -1.66 10.31
C PHE A 39 -13.04 -0.19 10.28
N ASP A 40 -13.89 0.24 11.22
CA ASP A 40 -14.28 1.64 11.28
C ASP A 40 -13.12 2.53 11.75
N ILE A 41 -12.24 2.03 12.63
CA ILE A 41 -10.98 2.73 12.95
C ILE A 41 -10.12 2.93 11.69
N PHE A 42 -9.99 1.91 10.83
CA PHE A 42 -9.26 2.06 9.56
C PHE A 42 -9.90 3.10 8.64
N ALA A 43 -11.22 3.10 8.52
CA ALA A 43 -11.94 4.03 7.66
C ALA A 43 -11.79 5.49 8.13
N GLU A 44 -11.96 5.74 9.43
CA GLU A 44 -11.77 7.07 10.05
C GLU A 44 -10.31 7.52 9.97
N ALA A 45 -9.36 6.65 10.32
CA ALA A 45 -7.93 6.99 10.25
C ALA A 45 -7.48 7.31 8.81
N THR A 46 -8.05 6.64 7.81
CA THR A 46 -7.77 6.93 6.40
C THR A 46 -8.30 8.32 6.02
N ARG A 47 -9.54 8.67 6.41
CA ARG A 47 -10.11 10.00 6.17
C ARG A 47 -9.28 11.08 6.84
N ASP A 48 -8.90 10.87 8.10
CA ASP A 48 -8.07 11.80 8.87
C ASP A 48 -6.72 12.02 8.18
N LEU A 49 -6.06 10.95 7.73
CA LEU A 49 -4.81 11.06 6.96
C LEU A 49 -5.01 11.89 5.69
N VAL A 50 -6.04 11.60 4.89
CA VAL A 50 -6.33 12.35 3.65
C VAL A 50 -6.52 13.84 3.95
N SER A 51 -7.28 14.18 5.01
CA SER A 51 -7.47 15.57 5.41
C SER A 51 -6.17 16.23 5.90
N MET A 52 -5.35 15.51 6.66
CA MET A 52 -4.08 16.04 7.19
C MET A 52 -3.06 16.35 6.11
N VAL A 53 -3.05 15.58 5.01
CA VAL A 53 -2.14 15.81 3.87
C VAL A 53 -2.70 16.82 2.85
N GLY A 54 -3.79 17.52 3.18
CA GLY A 54 -4.40 18.55 2.33
C GLY A 54 -5.42 18.05 1.32
N GLY A 55 -5.85 16.79 1.42
CA GLY A 55 -6.95 16.24 0.64
C GLY A 55 -8.33 16.66 1.15
N PRO A 56 -9.40 16.24 0.47
CA PRO A 56 -10.76 16.60 0.84
C PRO A 56 -11.19 15.94 2.14
N TYR A 57 -11.98 16.65 2.93
CA TYR A 57 -12.74 16.06 4.02
C TYR A 57 -14.04 15.46 3.48
N TYR A 58 -14.37 14.25 3.93
CA TYR A 58 -15.61 13.58 3.60
C TYR A 58 -16.13 12.82 4.82
N THR A 59 -17.45 12.60 4.86
CA THR A 59 -18.09 11.84 5.94
C THR A 59 -17.93 10.35 5.67
N ILE A 60 -17.50 9.61 6.68
CA ILE A 60 -17.44 8.15 6.64
C ILE A 60 -18.74 7.58 7.20
N LEU A 61 -19.34 6.64 6.48
CA LEU A 61 -20.39 5.79 7.05
C LEU A 61 -19.74 4.76 7.98
N LEU A 62 -20.26 4.66 9.20
CA LEU A 62 -19.81 3.74 10.24
C LEU A 62 -20.75 2.53 10.36
N GLY A 63 -20.35 1.53 11.14
CA GLY A 63 -21.10 0.30 11.39
C GLY A 63 -20.49 -0.94 10.73
N ARG A 64 -19.25 -0.87 10.23
CA ARG A 64 -18.55 -2.08 9.76
C ARG A 64 -18.29 -3.01 10.95
N ARG A 65 -18.21 -4.31 10.69
CA ARG A 65 -17.91 -5.33 11.70
C ARG A 65 -16.60 -6.02 11.40
N ASP A 66 -15.89 -6.40 12.45
CA ASP A 66 -14.63 -7.12 12.34
C ASP A 66 -14.86 -8.55 11.84
N ASN A 67 -14.00 -8.98 10.91
CA ASN A 67 -14.01 -10.34 10.40
C ASN A 67 -13.25 -11.25 11.37
N ILE A 68 -13.72 -12.48 11.51
CA ILE A 68 -13.12 -13.50 12.39
C ILE A 68 -12.04 -14.34 11.68
N GLU A 69 -11.94 -14.25 10.35
CA GLU A 69 -10.99 -15.03 9.55
C GLU A 69 -10.12 -14.13 8.65
N SER A 70 -8.82 -14.44 8.58
CA SER A 70 -7.87 -13.81 7.66
C SER A 70 -7.02 -14.88 6.99
N ARG A 71 -7.12 -15.01 5.66
CA ARG A 71 -6.40 -16.02 4.87
C ARG A 71 -5.57 -15.37 3.77
N ALA A 72 -4.28 -15.74 3.69
CA ALA A 72 -3.40 -15.28 2.61
C ALA A 72 -3.93 -15.67 1.21
N THR A 73 -4.64 -16.80 1.11
CA THR A 73 -5.26 -17.27 -0.15
C THR A 73 -6.32 -16.32 -0.71
N ASN A 74 -6.86 -15.42 0.11
CA ASN A 74 -7.88 -14.46 -0.33
C ASN A 74 -7.28 -13.19 -0.96
N VAL A 75 -5.95 -13.07 -0.96
CA VAL A 75 -5.23 -11.89 -1.47
C VAL A 75 -4.91 -12.04 -2.95
N GLU A 76 -4.35 -13.20 -3.32
CA GLU A 76 -3.94 -13.47 -4.70
C GLU A 76 -5.15 -13.39 -5.65
N GLY A 77 -4.99 -12.71 -6.78
CA GLY A 77 -6.06 -12.49 -7.75
C GLY A 77 -7.14 -11.49 -7.33
N HIS A 78 -7.04 -10.86 -6.15
CA HIS A 78 -8.02 -9.87 -5.67
C HIS A 78 -7.44 -8.48 -5.42
N ILE A 79 -6.13 -8.31 -5.66
CA ILE A 79 -5.40 -7.04 -5.54
C ILE A 79 -4.61 -6.79 -6.82
N ALA A 80 -4.66 -5.56 -7.32
CA ALA A 80 -3.91 -5.15 -8.49
C ALA A 80 -2.39 -5.18 -8.20
N LYS A 81 -1.62 -5.72 -9.13
CA LYS A 81 -0.15 -5.72 -9.10
C LYS A 81 0.38 -4.59 -10.02
N PRO A 82 1.56 -4.03 -9.73
CA PRO A 82 2.10 -2.90 -10.49
C PRO A 82 2.43 -3.24 -11.95
N ASP A 83 2.70 -4.51 -12.25
CA ASP A 83 3.02 -5.03 -13.58
C ASP A 83 1.80 -5.57 -14.35
N MET A 84 0.60 -5.44 -13.78
CA MET A 84 -0.64 -5.94 -14.35
C MET A 84 -1.13 -5.04 -15.50
N MET A 85 -1.66 -5.66 -16.56
CA MET A 85 -2.31 -4.92 -17.64
C MET A 85 -3.51 -4.11 -17.13
N LEU A 86 -3.67 -2.89 -17.65
CA LEU A 86 -4.76 -1.99 -17.26
C LEU A 86 -6.15 -2.62 -17.36
N THR A 87 -6.40 -3.47 -18.37
CA THR A 87 -7.68 -4.17 -18.54
C THR A 87 -8.00 -5.06 -17.33
N HIS A 88 -7.02 -5.80 -16.81
CA HIS A 88 -7.23 -6.64 -15.62
C HIS A 88 -7.39 -5.80 -14.35
N ILE A 89 -6.70 -4.65 -14.25
CA ILE A 89 -6.91 -3.72 -13.14
C ILE A 89 -8.36 -3.20 -13.15
N ILE A 90 -8.88 -2.82 -14.33
CA ILE A 90 -10.29 -2.41 -14.49
C ILE A 90 -11.23 -3.53 -14.05
N ASP A 91 -10.99 -4.78 -14.46
CA ASP A 91 -11.83 -5.93 -14.09
C ASP A 91 -11.83 -6.17 -12.56
N LEU A 92 -10.68 -6.02 -11.89
CA LEU A 92 -10.57 -6.15 -10.44
C LEU A 92 -11.37 -5.08 -9.70
N PHE A 93 -11.32 -3.83 -10.15
CA PHE A 93 -12.10 -2.74 -9.54
C PHE A 93 -13.60 -2.90 -9.83
N ALA A 94 -13.97 -3.32 -11.04
CA ALA A 94 -15.35 -3.63 -11.40
C ALA A 94 -15.94 -4.75 -10.54
N ALA A 95 -15.15 -5.79 -10.22
CA ALA A 95 -15.55 -6.85 -9.29
C ALA A 95 -15.80 -6.36 -7.85
N LYS A 96 -15.33 -5.16 -7.50
CA LYS A 96 -15.60 -4.47 -6.22
C LYS A 96 -16.69 -3.41 -6.31
N GLY A 97 -17.32 -3.28 -7.48
CA GLY A 97 -18.41 -2.33 -7.73
C GLY A 97 -17.95 -0.93 -8.12
N PHE A 98 -16.68 -0.74 -8.47
CA PHE A 98 -16.16 0.54 -8.94
C PHE A 98 -16.19 0.64 -10.46
N ASN A 99 -16.57 1.79 -10.98
CA ASN A 99 -16.40 2.11 -12.40
C ASN A 99 -14.98 2.65 -12.68
N VAL A 100 -14.64 2.83 -13.96
CA VAL A 100 -13.30 3.30 -14.38
C VAL A 100 -12.98 4.69 -13.82
N HIS A 101 -13.94 5.59 -13.72
CA HIS A 101 -13.72 6.93 -13.18
C HIS A 101 -13.36 6.87 -11.69
N GLU A 102 -14.05 6.03 -10.91
CA GLU A 102 -13.75 5.79 -9.50
C GLU A 102 -12.40 5.09 -9.30
N MET A 103 -12.05 4.13 -10.16
CA MET A 103 -10.72 3.52 -10.16
C MET A 103 -9.63 4.59 -10.36
N VAL A 104 -9.76 5.45 -11.37
CA VAL A 104 -8.79 6.53 -11.63
C VAL A 104 -8.72 7.48 -10.43
N ALA A 105 -9.85 7.85 -9.83
CA ALA A 105 -9.86 8.69 -8.63
C ALA A 105 -9.09 8.02 -7.46
N LEU A 106 -9.28 6.71 -7.25
CA LEU A 106 -8.60 5.95 -6.19
C LEU A 106 -7.10 5.79 -6.45
N THR A 107 -6.66 5.68 -7.71
CA THR A 107 -5.22 5.64 -8.03
C THR A 107 -4.48 6.94 -7.66
N GLY A 108 -5.22 8.05 -7.46
CA GLY A 108 -4.67 9.28 -6.90
C GLY A 108 -4.04 9.14 -5.51
N ALA A 109 -4.36 8.05 -4.78
CA ALA A 109 -3.70 7.73 -3.51
C ALA A 109 -2.18 7.57 -3.62
N HIS A 110 -1.65 7.29 -4.82
CA HIS A 110 -0.20 7.25 -5.10
C HIS A 110 0.47 8.62 -5.08
N THR A 111 -0.26 9.72 -4.82
CA THR A 111 0.33 11.06 -4.65
C THR A 111 1.18 11.21 -3.38
N ILE A 112 1.06 10.28 -2.43
CA ILE A 112 1.86 10.21 -1.20
C ILE A 112 2.34 8.79 -0.96
N GLY A 113 3.35 8.66 -0.11
CA GLY A 113 3.92 7.37 0.25
C GLY A 113 5.13 7.00 -0.60
N PHE A 114 5.51 5.74 -0.54
CA PHE A 114 6.70 5.21 -1.18
C PHE A 114 6.43 3.80 -1.70
N SER A 115 7.14 3.41 -2.76
CA SER A 115 7.15 2.05 -3.27
C SER A 115 8.53 1.42 -3.10
N HIS A 116 8.58 0.10 -3.01
CA HIS A 116 9.84 -0.62 -3.05
C HIS A 116 10.35 -0.71 -4.48
N CYS A 117 11.67 -0.64 -4.69
CA CYS A 117 12.27 -0.71 -6.03
C CYS A 117 11.84 -1.98 -6.79
N SER A 118 11.64 -3.10 -6.10
CA SER A 118 11.18 -4.36 -6.70
C SER A 118 9.86 -4.24 -7.48
N GLU A 119 9.01 -3.28 -7.13
CA GLU A 119 7.70 -3.09 -7.75
C GLU A 119 7.77 -2.45 -9.14
N PHE A 120 8.89 -1.79 -9.49
CA PHE A 120 9.03 -1.07 -10.77
C PHE A 120 10.41 -1.20 -11.42
N ALA A 121 11.37 -1.89 -10.80
CA ALA A 121 12.73 -2.04 -11.32
C ALA A 121 12.78 -2.68 -12.72
N ASN A 122 11.83 -3.53 -13.08
CA ASN A 122 11.73 -4.11 -14.43
C ASN A 122 11.42 -3.06 -15.53
N ARG A 123 10.89 -1.89 -15.15
CA ARG A 123 10.66 -0.77 -16.08
C ARG A 123 11.89 0.11 -16.25
N ILE A 124 12.85 0.01 -15.33
CA ILE A 124 14.10 0.77 -15.35
C ILE A 124 15.21 -0.09 -15.96
N PHE A 125 15.33 -1.33 -15.51
CA PHE A 125 16.40 -2.25 -15.90
C PHE A 125 15.88 -3.41 -16.73
N ASN A 126 16.53 -3.65 -17.87
CA ASN A 126 16.28 -4.80 -18.73
C ASN A 126 14.81 -4.93 -19.14
N PHE A 127 14.17 -3.81 -19.47
CA PHE A 127 12.74 -3.77 -19.83
C PHE A 127 12.41 -4.76 -20.96
N SER A 128 13.26 -4.84 -21.98
CA SER A 128 13.18 -5.89 -23.00
C SER A 128 14.54 -6.20 -23.62
N LYS A 129 14.61 -7.23 -24.48
CA LYS A 129 15.83 -7.53 -25.26
C LYS A 129 16.29 -6.40 -26.18
N LYS A 130 15.43 -5.40 -26.44
CA LYS A 130 15.70 -4.31 -27.39
C LYS A 130 15.76 -2.93 -26.73
N GLN A 131 15.36 -2.82 -25.46
CA GLN A 131 15.19 -1.56 -24.76
C GLN A 131 15.61 -1.75 -23.31
N ASP A 132 16.53 -0.90 -22.86
CA ASP A 132 17.09 -0.97 -21.52
C ASP A 132 16.06 -0.55 -20.45
N HIS A 133 15.30 0.51 -20.72
CA HIS A 133 14.18 1.00 -19.90
C HIS A 133 12.86 1.09 -20.69
N ASP A 134 11.75 1.23 -19.96
CA ASP A 134 10.40 1.38 -20.51
C ASP A 134 10.27 2.70 -21.28
N PRO A 135 9.93 2.68 -22.59
CA PRO A 135 9.85 3.87 -23.42
C PRO A 135 8.69 4.81 -23.06
N THR A 136 7.75 4.37 -22.22
CA THR A 136 6.66 5.21 -21.70
C THR A 136 7.07 6.02 -20.47
N MET A 137 8.24 5.74 -19.90
CA MET A 137 8.80 6.47 -18.76
C MET A 137 9.59 7.68 -19.25
N ASN A 138 9.61 8.75 -18.45
CA ASN A 138 10.50 9.87 -18.73
C ASN A 138 11.96 9.39 -18.58
N PRO A 139 12.84 9.59 -19.58
CA PRO A 139 14.20 9.07 -19.55
C PRO A 139 15.06 9.70 -18.45
N ASP A 140 14.89 11.00 -18.16
CA ASP A 140 15.63 11.66 -17.08
C ASP A 140 15.25 11.06 -15.72
N TYR A 141 13.97 10.74 -15.53
CA TYR A 141 13.50 10.05 -14.33
C TYR A 141 14.10 8.64 -14.22
N ALA A 142 14.15 7.89 -15.32
CA ALA A 142 14.75 6.56 -15.37
C ALA A 142 16.22 6.59 -14.92
N HIS A 143 17.01 7.51 -15.47
CA HIS A 143 18.44 7.62 -15.15
C HIS A 143 18.71 8.04 -13.70
N VAL A 144 17.87 8.90 -13.12
CA VAL A 144 18.00 9.26 -11.70
C VAL A 144 17.73 8.07 -10.81
N GLU A 145 16.69 7.29 -11.11
CA GLU A 145 16.36 6.08 -10.34
C GLU A 145 17.42 4.97 -10.50
N GLU A 146 18.01 4.82 -11.70
CA GLU A 146 19.17 3.95 -11.92
C GLU A 146 20.32 4.30 -10.98
N ALA A 147 20.70 5.58 -10.94
CA ALA A 147 21.79 6.07 -10.09
C ALA A 147 21.49 5.93 -8.59
N LEU A 148 20.23 6.16 -8.17
CA LEU A 148 19.82 5.97 -6.78
C LEU A 148 19.89 4.50 -6.36
N GLN A 149 19.58 3.59 -7.27
CA GLN A 149 19.59 2.16 -6.97
C GLN A 149 21.02 1.60 -6.94
N GLU A 150 21.94 2.09 -7.77
CA GLU A 150 23.37 1.77 -7.68
C GLU A 150 23.98 2.21 -6.33
N LEU A 151 23.55 3.36 -5.80
CA LEU A 151 23.97 3.84 -4.47
C LEU A 151 23.40 2.99 -3.31
N GLN A 152 22.32 2.25 -3.55
CA GLN A 152 21.68 1.38 -2.55
C GLN A 152 22.10 -0.09 -2.69
N ASP A 153 22.81 -0.47 -3.76
CA ASP A 153 23.35 -1.83 -3.94
C ASP A 153 24.48 -2.06 -2.93
N PRO A 154 24.37 -3.03 -2.01
CA PRO A 154 25.45 -3.37 -1.08
C PRO A 154 26.69 -3.96 -1.80
N ASN A 155 26.61 -4.24 -3.10
CA ASN A 155 27.70 -4.77 -3.90
C ASN A 155 27.75 -4.12 -5.30
N PRO A 156 28.10 -2.82 -5.39
CA PRO A 156 28.05 -2.08 -6.65
C PRO A 156 28.99 -2.71 -7.68
N LYS A 157 28.53 -2.85 -8.92
CA LYS A 157 29.37 -3.34 -10.02
C LYS A 157 30.47 -2.31 -10.27
N SER A 158 31.72 -2.71 -9.99
CA SER A 158 32.94 -1.96 -10.30
C SER A 158 33.17 -1.76 -11.79
#